data_AF-A0A388PA65-F1
#
_entry.id   AF-A0A388PA65-F1
#
_cell.length_a   1.000
_cell.length_b   1.000
_cell.length_c   1.000
_cell.angle_alpha   90.00
_cell.angle_beta   90.00
_cell.angle_gamma   90.00
#
_symmetry.space_group_name_H-M   'P 1'
#
loop_
_entity.id
_entity.type
_entity.pdbx_description
1 polymer ?
#
loop_
_entity_poly.entity_id
_entity_poly.type
_entity_poly.pdbx_seq_one_letter_code
_entity_poly.pdbx_strand_id
1 'polypeptide(L)'
;MKSGLDLSHIDQAVRPQDDLFRFMNGKWLKESTIPADRASDGAFYWLYEQAEKQVKQIILDQADSKAATGSNAQKLGIYITHLWMRLALKN
;
A
#
# COMPACT_ATOMS: atom_id res chain seq x y z
N MET A 1 -13.20 25.15 -2.95
CA MET A 1 -12.60 23.85 -3.30
C MET A 1 -11.10 23.94 -3.07
N LYS A 2 -10.46 22.89 -2.52
CA LYS A 2 -9.00 22.72 -2.54
C LYS A 2 -8.64 21.91 -3.79
N SER A 3 -7.51 22.20 -4.41
CA SER A 3 -7.10 21.59 -5.69
C SER A 3 -6.77 20.09 -5.60
N GLY A 4 -6.59 19.53 -4.41
CA GLY A 4 -6.16 18.14 -4.21
C GLY A 4 -4.66 17.91 -4.45
N LEU A 5 -3.91 18.98 -4.79
CA LEU A 5 -2.46 18.90 -4.96
C LEU A 5 -1.76 18.94 -3.60
N ASP A 6 -0.87 17.97 -3.39
CA ASP A 6 0.12 18.04 -2.32
C ASP A 6 1.33 18.85 -2.80
N LEU A 7 1.56 20.01 -2.20
CA LEU A 7 2.65 20.92 -2.54
C LEU A 7 3.84 20.81 -1.57
N SER A 8 3.77 19.91 -0.59
CA SER A 8 4.80 19.76 0.44
C SER A 8 6.14 19.21 -0.09
N HIS A 9 6.12 18.63 -1.29
CA HIS A 9 7.27 17.99 -1.94
C HIS A 9 7.96 18.85 -3.02
N ILE A 10 7.50 20.11 -3.18
CA ILE A 10 8.07 21.02 -4.18
C ILE A 10 9.55 21.30 -3.90
N ASP A 11 10.37 21.26 -4.95
CA ASP A 11 11.75 21.73 -4.95
C ASP A 11 11.85 23.06 -5.72
N GLN A 12 11.95 24.17 -4.97
CA GLN A 12 12.03 25.52 -5.54
C GLN A 12 13.35 25.81 -6.26
N ALA A 13 14.36 24.94 -6.14
CA ALA A 13 15.61 25.09 -6.89
C ALA A 13 15.45 24.72 -8.38
N VAL A 14 14.38 24.02 -8.75
CA VAL A 14 14.08 23.62 -10.13
C VAL A 14 12.98 24.52 -10.67
N ARG A 15 13.14 25.09 -11.88
CA ARG A 15 12.04 25.83 -12.49
C ARG A 15 11.01 24.83 -13.06
N PRO A 16 9.70 25.04 -12.85
CA PRO A 16 8.67 24.13 -13.38
C PRO A 16 8.62 24.08 -14.90
N GLN A 17 9.09 25.13 -15.59
CA GLN A 17 9.17 25.16 -17.06
C GLN A 17 10.31 24.28 -17.60
N ASP A 18 11.34 24.06 -16.79
CA ASP A 18 12.53 23.30 -17.19
C ASP A 18 12.33 21.81 -16.86
N ASP A 19 11.77 21.50 -15.69
CA ASP A 19 11.39 20.13 -15.30
C ASP A 19 10.26 20.15 -14.26
N LEU A 20 9.02 19.98 -14.72
CA LEU A 20 7.85 19.96 -13.84
C LEU A 20 7.87 18.77 -12.86
N PHE A 21 8.39 17.62 -13.27
CA PHE A 21 8.40 16.42 -12.43
C PHE A 21 9.33 16.61 -11.23
N ARG A 22 10.54 17.11 -11.47
CA ARG A 22 11.49 17.45 -10.41
C ARG A 22 11.05 18.66 -9.59
N PHE A 23 10.41 19.66 -10.20
CA PHE A 23 9.83 20.76 -9.43
C PHE A 23 8.78 20.28 -8.42
N MET A 24 7.84 19.43 -8.85
CA MET A 24 6.73 18.99 -7.98
C MET A 24 7.15 17.95 -6.94
N ASN A 25 8.10 17.06 -7.27
CA ASN A 25 8.45 15.89 -6.45
C ASN A 25 9.88 15.92 -5.91
N GLY A 26 10.64 16.99 -6.16
CA GLY A 26 12.09 17.01 -5.94
C GLY A 26 12.52 16.80 -4.50
N LYS A 27 11.73 17.26 -3.51
CA LYS A 27 12.01 16.96 -2.10
C LYS A 27 11.82 15.47 -1.81
N TRP A 28 10.71 14.88 -2.26
CA TRP A 28 10.45 13.44 -2.09
C TRP A 28 11.55 12.59 -2.74
N LEU A 29 12.01 12.96 -3.95
CA LEU A 29 13.08 12.26 -4.66
C LEU A 29 14.42 12.29 -3.91
N LYS A 30 14.68 13.31 -3.09
CA LYS A 30 15.92 13.44 -2.30
C LYS A 30 15.85 12.70 -0.97
N GLU A 31 14.67 12.63 -0.36
CA GLU A 31 14.48 12.13 1.00
C GLU A 31 14.00 10.67 1.05
N SER A 32 13.23 10.24 0.05
CA SER A 32 12.64 8.90 0.03
C SER A 32 13.67 7.83 -0.29
N THR A 33 13.61 6.71 0.42
CA THR A 33 14.44 5.53 0.18
C THR A 33 13.54 4.37 -0.21
N ILE A 34 13.86 3.69 -1.32
CA ILE A 34 13.13 2.49 -1.73
C ILE A 34 13.43 1.38 -0.70
N PRO A 35 12.42 0.84 0.01
CA PRO A 35 12.62 -0.26 0.94
C PRO A 35 13.22 -1.50 0.26
N ALA A 36 14.01 -2.29 1.00
CA ALA A 36 14.76 -3.43 0.44
C ALA A 36 13.88 -4.60 -0.05
N ASP A 37 12.60 -4.62 0.31
CA ASP A 37 11.63 -5.64 -0.10
C ASP A 37 11.02 -5.38 -1.49
N ARG A 38 11.32 -4.24 -2.11
CA ARG A 38 10.73 -3.81 -3.38
C ARG A 38 11.75 -3.15 -4.29
N ALA A 39 11.51 -3.26 -5.60
CA ALA A 39 12.36 -2.63 -6.62
C ALA A 39 12.00 -1.17 -6.90
N SER A 40 10.82 -0.71 -6.47
CA SER A 40 10.30 0.63 -6.75
C SER A 40 9.34 1.10 -5.65
N ASP A 41 9.30 2.41 -5.43
CA ASP A 41 8.34 3.06 -4.53
C ASP A 41 7.78 4.35 -5.16
N GLY A 42 6.68 4.85 -4.60
CA GLY A 42 5.99 6.05 -5.06
C GLY A 42 4.48 5.97 -4.85
N ALA A 43 3.74 6.91 -5.43
CA ALA A 43 2.29 7.03 -5.21
C ALA A 43 1.51 5.74 -5.49
N PHE A 44 1.85 5.01 -6.55
CA PHE A 44 1.17 3.74 -6.88
C PHE A 44 1.46 2.64 -5.88
N TYR A 45 2.69 2.55 -5.37
CA TYR A 45 3.02 1.56 -4.35
C TYR A 45 2.34 1.90 -3.02
N TRP A 46 2.29 3.19 -2.66
CA TRP A 46 1.54 3.63 -1.49
C TRP A 46 0.06 3.22 -1.58
N LEU A 47 -0.59 3.44 -2.73
CA LEU A 47 -1.97 2.99 -2.96
C LEU A 47 -2.11 1.47 -2.88
N TYR A 48 -1.15 0.72 -3.43
CA TYR A 48 -1.11 -0.73 -3.33
C TYR A 48 -1.05 -1.21 -1.88
N GLU A 49 -0.16 -0.64 -1.05
CA GLU A 49 -0.08 -1.00 0.38
C GLU A 49 -1.38 -0.68 1.14
N GLN A 50 -2.04 0.43 0.83
CA GLN A 50 -3.34 0.75 1.46
C GLN A 50 -4.40 -0.28 1.05
N ALA A 51 -4.47 -0.63 -0.24
CA ALA A 51 -5.41 -1.64 -0.72
C ALA A 51 -5.12 -3.01 -0.11
N GLU A 52 -3.86 -3.43 -0.02
CA GLU A 52 -3.45 -4.68 0.61
C GLU A 52 -3.88 -4.74 2.09
N LYS A 53 -3.66 -3.65 2.86
CA LYS A 53 -4.10 -3.54 4.25
C LYS A 53 -5.62 -3.68 4.38
N GLN A 54 -6.38 -3.01 3.52
CA GLN A 54 -7.85 -3.07 3.53
C GLN A 54 -8.36 -4.48 3.19
N VAL A 55 -7.81 -5.11 2.16
CA VAL A 55 -8.17 -6.49 1.78
C VAL A 55 -7.83 -7.47 2.90
N LYS A 56 -6.64 -7.33 3.51
CA LYS A 56 -6.25 -8.13 4.67
C LYS A 56 -7.25 -7.97 5.82
N GLN A 57 -7.67 -6.73 6.12
CA GLN A 57 -8.65 -6.49 7.18
C GLN A 57 -10.00 -7.16 6.88
N ILE A 58 -10.53 -7.00 5.66
CA ILE A 58 -11.78 -7.64 5.24
C ILE A 58 -11.70 -9.16 5.43
N ILE A 59 -10.58 -9.76 5.06
CA ILE A 59 -10.36 -11.19 5.19
C ILE A 59 -10.35 -11.63 6.66
N LEU A 60 -9.65 -10.89 7.53
CA LEU A 60 -9.62 -11.19 8.97
C LEU A 60 -11.03 -11.08 9.57
N ASP A 61 -11.77 -10.02 9.24
CA ASP A 61 -13.15 -9.83 9.71
C ASP A 61 -14.08 -10.98 9.26
N GLN A 62 -13.89 -11.49 8.04
CA GLN A 62 -14.64 -12.65 7.56
C GLN A 62 -14.22 -13.96 8.23
N ALA A 63 -12.93 -14.14 8.54
CA ALA A 63 -12.43 -15.32 9.22
C ALA A 63 -12.97 -15.42 10.66
N ASP A 64 -13.10 -14.28 11.34
CA ASP A 64 -13.67 -14.20 12.70
C ASP A 64 -15.21 -14.30 12.72
N SER A 65 -15.85 -14.18 11.55
CA SER A 65 -17.29 -14.36 11.43
C SER A 65 -17.68 -15.84 11.57
N LYS A 66 -18.82 -16.12 12.22
CA LYS A 66 -19.46 -17.46 12.20
C LYS A 66 -20.12 -17.71 10.85
N ALA A 67 -19.32 -17.70 9.79
CA ALA A 67 -19.78 -17.87 8.43
C ALA A 67 -20.50 -19.22 8.25
N ALA A 68 -21.58 -19.22 7.50
CA ALA A 68 -22.31 -20.44 7.19
C ALA A 68 -21.39 -21.46 6.48
N THR A 69 -21.54 -22.74 6.82
CA THR A 69 -20.79 -23.83 6.22
C THR A 69 -20.97 -23.84 4.69
N GLY A 70 -19.87 -23.90 3.94
CA GLY A 70 -19.83 -23.87 2.48
C GLY A 70 -19.76 -22.47 1.86
N SER A 71 -19.93 -21.41 2.64
CA SER A 71 -19.88 -20.02 2.16
C SER A 71 -18.47 -19.59 1.72
N ASN A 72 -18.40 -18.56 0.88
CA ASN A 72 -17.11 -17.97 0.48
C ASN A 72 -16.35 -17.40 1.67
N ALA A 73 -17.05 -16.86 2.67
CA ALA A 73 -16.44 -16.37 3.91
C ALA A 73 -15.77 -17.51 4.71
N GLN A 74 -16.41 -18.67 4.85
CA GLN A 74 -15.78 -19.84 5.50
C GLN A 74 -14.55 -20.30 4.71
N LYS A 75 -14.64 -20.38 3.37
CA LYS A 75 -13.51 -20.79 2.51
C LYS A 75 -12.33 -19.82 2.62
N LEU A 76 -12.60 -18.51 2.64
CA LEU A 76 -11.60 -17.46 2.83
C LEU A 76 -10.91 -17.58 4.20
N GLY A 77 -11.68 -17.78 5.28
CA GLY A 77 -11.14 -17.97 6.63
C GLY A 77 -10.23 -19.20 6.74
N ILE A 78 -10.61 -20.32 6.14
CA ILE A 78 -9.78 -21.54 6.09
C ILE A 78 -8.49 -21.29 5.31
N TYR A 79 -8.58 -20.68 4.11
CA TYR A 79 -7.42 -20.39 3.27
C TYR A 79 -6.41 -19.48 3.99
N ILE A 80 -6.89 -18.41 4.64
CA ILE A 80 -6.01 -17.52 5.40
C ILE A 80 -5.39 -18.21 6.60
N THR A 81 -6.17 -18.97 7.38
CA THR A 81 -5.64 -19.69 8.57
C THR A 81 -4.49 -20.61 8.16
N HIS A 82 -4.65 -21.35 7.05
CA HIS A 82 -3.60 -22.21 6.50
C HIS A 82 -2.38 -21.43 5.98
N LEU A 83 -2.59 -20.31 5.28
CA LEU A 83 -1.50 -19.48 4.76
C LEU A 83 -0.69 -18.84 5.90
N TRP A 84 -1.36 -18.30 6.91
CA TRP A 84 -0.75 -17.68 8.08
C TRP A 84 0.01 -18.68 8.94
N MET A 85 -0.54 -19.87 9.21
CA MET A 85 0.20 -20.93 9.90
C MET A 85 1.47 -21.33 9.12
N ARG A 86 1.41 -21.39 7.79
CA ARG A 86 2.59 -21.70 6.97
C ARG A 86 3.66 -20.61 6.98
N LEU A 87 3.27 -19.33 7.11
CA LEU A 87 4.21 -18.22 7.18
C LEU A 87 4.79 -18.06 8.59
N ALA A 88 3.99 -18.26 9.64
CA ALA A 88 4.43 -18.21 11.03
C ALA A 88 5.41 -19.35 11.40
N LEU A 89 5.36 -20.48 10.68
CA LEU A 89 6.30 -21.59 10.86
C LEU A 89 7.60 -21.43 10.05
N LYS A 90 7.74 -20.35 9.26
CA LYS A 90 8.93 -20.08 8.43
C LYS A 90 9.85 -19.00 9.00
N ASN A 91 9.53 -18.42 10.16
CA ASN A 91 10.36 -17.47 10.89
C ASN A 91 10.69 -18.02 12.28
#